data_AF-A0A158E5Q2-F1
#
_entry.id   AF-A0A158E5Q2-F1
#
_cell.length_a   1.000
_cell.length_b   1.000
_cell.length_c   1.000
_cell.angle_alpha   90.00
_cell.angle_beta   90.00
_cell.angle_gamma   90.00
#
_symmetry.space_group_name_H-M   'P 1'
#
loop_
_entity.id
_entity.type
_entity.pdbx_description
1 polymer ?
#
loop_
_entity_poly.entity_id
_entity_poly.type
_entity_poly.pdbx_seq_one_letter_code
_entity_poly.pdbx_strand_id
1 'polypeptide(L)'
;MGNLAHDSATAWATLCSIGGIEPEGRDADFVDELRVLLDSEAASIEEAVRQSSTDHLIEKFFVAGAPFGEMFRAILAFFEASGAREGRKEWEIKVDDEHLDLKHFEHFLRTWDSVSADFDVPDVDWSGAWDFNNVAYDNGMRCTPSFGTSGNDISTDVETWLQAYWQGLYETYPLSLHPLKFAPPFADVASNFMASLALIRKRWPGRKEMLALTPIRERSDGFALGTLAQEETDYRLGYGIYYLSRLSSLDESLREKMARELTEKYAQFPRRKIGIHVDQLMLERILKLPLWQKRYELYAVWIATEIVGAVKDHNCELHHENGKIVFPFRENVVATIKSSSPAVRLYAERRRPLSNPISDERRGNVQPDYSLWRGSDAKEACGLVVEVKHYKRDASSRFRKVLIDYARAHADAQVVLVSHGKASVAFSQPDRDVQNRCHIIGELTVRNREPREALKKLVRDFVGEPALPMPPDAGDTVIALDVSASMSGALGSPLLIDLLGALTGERARALAPVDFEVRAILPMERMAEVVRSVQHGRSTDLTEPVDDLLLRFESVILVTDEGGLKSLKDGTFSTLCVREIEGISVSIVKISHARGSAKFHESSETMAGATSSDATIPCGREQNRE
;
A
#
# COMPACT_ATOMS: atom_id res chain seq x y z
N MET A 1 37.66 -1.05 -11.30
CA MET A 1 38.44 -1.20 -10.06
C MET A 1 37.97 -0.10 -9.14
N GLY A 2 37.20 -0.44 -8.09
CA GLY A 2 36.72 0.56 -7.12
C GLY A 2 37.88 1.04 -6.26
N ASN A 3 37.99 2.35 -6.06
CA ASN A 3 38.83 2.90 -5.01
C ASN A 3 38.21 2.47 -3.67
N LEU A 4 38.75 1.42 -3.04
CA LEU A 4 38.42 1.16 -1.64
C LEU A 4 38.82 2.40 -0.85
N ALA A 5 37.86 2.99 -0.13
CA ALA A 5 38.17 4.13 0.72
C ALA A 5 39.04 3.64 1.88
N HIS A 6 40.18 4.29 2.10
CA HIS A 6 41.11 3.90 3.15
C HIS A 6 40.74 4.43 4.54
N ASP A 7 39.78 5.36 4.61
CA ASP A 7 39.26 5.94 5.84
C ASP A 7 37.77 6.32 5.69
N SER A 8 37.13 6.58 6.83
CA SER A 8 35.70 6.92 6.93
C SER A 8 35.35 8.24 6.23
N ALA A 9 36.26 9.22 6.21
CA ALA A 9 36.04 10.51 5.55
C ALA A 9 35.98 10.37 4.02
N THR A 10 36.90 9.59 3.44
CA THR A 10 36.94 9.25 2.02
C THR A 10 35.75 8.38 1.64
N ALA A 11 35.36 7.44 2.53
CA ALA A 11 34.17 6.63 2.35
C ALA A 11 32.92 7.52 2.30
N TRP A 12 32.74 8.42 3.27
CA TRP A 12 31.63 9.37 3.29
C TRP A 12 31.55 10.24 2.03
N ALA A 13 32.65 10.84 1.60
CA ALA A 13 32.69 11.64 0.37
C ALA A 13 32.28 10.81 -0.87
N THR A 14 32.71 9.54 -0.93
CA THR A 14 32.36 8.60 -1.99
C THR A 14 30.87 8.25 -1.95
N LEU A 15 30.33 7.96 -0.75
CA LEU A 15 28.90 7.69 -0.55
C LEU A 15 28.04 8.89 -0.96
N CYS A 16 28.45 10.11 -0.62
CA CYS A 16 27.74 11.30 -1.04
C CYS A 16 27.74 11.46 -2.57
N SER A 17 28.90 11.28 -3.20
CA SER A 17 29.01 11.40 -4.65
C SER A 17 28.23 10.31 -5.39
N ILE A 18 28.30 9.06 -4.94
CA ILE A 18 27.64 7.92 -5.61
C ILE A 18 26.14 7.92 -5.32
N GLY A 19 25.75 8.11 -4.07
CA GLY A 19 24.35 8.10 -3.62
C GLY A 19 23.58 9.38 -3.92
N GLY A 20 24.23 10.38 -4.54
CA GLY A 20 23.64 11.69 -4.77
C GLY A 20 23.14 12.30 -3.46
N ILE A 21 23.91 12.14 -2.37
CA ILE A 21 23.53 12.64 -1.04
C ILE A 21 23.84 14.13 -1.01
N GLU A 22 22.87 14.92 -0.54
CA GLU A 22 22.97 16.37 -0.39
C GLU A 22 22.95 16.76 1.10
N PRO A 23 24.11 16.78 1.79
CA PRO A 23 24.18 17.04 3.24
C PRO A 23 23.59 18.38 3.68
N GLU A 24 23.80 19.44 2.90
CA GLU A 24 23.22 20.77 3.15
C GLU A 24 21.87 20.98 2.44
N GLY A 25 21.30 19.88 1.96
CA GLY A 25 20.20 19.87 1.01
C GLY A 25 19.07 18.94 1.42
N ARG A 26 18.62 18.13 0.46
CA ARG A 26 17.43 17.29 0.63
C ARG A 26 17.63 16.16 1.64
N ASP A 27 18.86 15.81 1.98
CA ASP A 27 19.18 14.79 2.99
C ASP A 27 19.64 15.39 4.32
N ALA A 28 19.41 16.68 4.58
CA ALA A 28 19.92 17.32 5.80
C ALA A 28 19.42 16.62 7.08
N ASP A 29 18.19 16.12 7.08
CA ASP A 29 17.60 15.32 8.16
C ASP A 29 18.22 13.92 8.26
N PHE A 30 18.38 13.22 7.13
CA PHE A 30 19.09 11.93 7.08
C PHE A 30 20.55 12.06 7.57
N VAL A 31 21.23 13.14 7.17
CA VAL A 31 22.62 13.43 7.57
C VAL A 31 22.71 13.79 9.04
N ASP A 32 21.76 14.54 9.58
CA ASP A 32 21.70 14.80 11.03
C ASP A 32 21.40 13.53 11.83
N GLU A 33 20.49 12.67 11.37
CA GLU A 33 20.25 11.36 11.99
C GLU A 33 21.53 10.50 11.98
N LEU A 34 22.23 10.44 10.83
CA LEU A 34 23.49 9.72 10.72
C LEU A 34 24.57 10.30 11.64
N ARG A 35 24.66 11.63 11.75
CA ARG A 35 25.57 12.31 12.69
C ARG A 35 25.27 11.86 14.12
N VAL A 36 24.02 11.93 14.56
CA VAL A 36 23.62 11.52 15.92
C VAL A 36 23.91 10.04 16.19
N LEU A 37 23.70 9.17 15.19
CA LEU A 37 23.97 7.74 15.30
C LEU A 37 25.47 7.40 15.38
N LEU A 38 26.32 8.21 14.76
CA LEU A 38 27.78 8.08 14.79
C LEU A 38 28.36 8.67 16.08
N ASP A 39 27.96 9.89 16.41
CA ASP A 39 28.35 10.61 17.62
C ASP A 39 27.33 11.73 17.91
N SER A 40 26.56 11.57 19.00
CA SER A 40 25.55 12.55 19.41
C SER A 40 26.14 13.91 19.80
N GLU A 41 27.39 13.93 20.28
CA GLU A 41 28.10 15.13 20.75
C GLU A 41 28.86 15.84 19.62
N ALA A 42 29.04 15.19 18.46
CA ALA A 42 29.71 15.80 17.33
C ALA A 42 28.94 17.00 16.80
N ALA A 43 29.64 18.12 16.62
CA ALA A 43 29.06 19.37 16.13
C ALA A 43 28.65 19.32 14.64
N SER A 44 29.20 18.39 13.86
CA SER A 44 28.88 18.20 12.44
C SER A 44 29.08 16.75 12.00
N ILE A 45 28.53 16.39 10.83
CA ILE A 45 28.72 15.04 10.26
C ILE A 45 30.19 14.78 9.93
N GLU A 46 30.95 15.79 9.48
CA GLU A 46 32.37 15.65 9.14
C GLU A 46 33.21 15.32 10.38
N GLU A 47 32.83 15.82 11.55
CA GLU A 47 33.47 15.48 12.82
C GLU A 47 33.11 14.04 13.24
N ALA A 48 31.81 13.71 13.24
CA ALA A 48 31.31 12.38 13.59
C ALA A 48 31.95 11.28 12.70
N VAL A 49 32.03 11.53 11.40
CA VAL A 49 32.66 10.62 10.43
C VAL A 49 34.15 10.45 10.72
N ARG A 50 34.90 11.54 10.96
CA ARG A 50 36.35 11.49 11.23
C ARG A 50 36.69 10.71 12.50
N GLN A 51 35.78 10.69 13.47
CA GLN A 51 35.95 9.93 14.71
C GLN A 51 35.46 8.48 14.61
N SER A 52 34.71 8.14 13.56
CA SER A 52 34.19 6.80 13.30
C SER A 52 35.14 5.96 12.44
N SER A 53 35.08 4.63 12.58
CA SER A 53 35.63 3.72 11.59
C SER A 53 34.75 3.68 10.32
N THR A 54 35.31 3.21 9.21
CA THR A 54 34.55 3.00 7.96
C THR A 54 33.39 2.02 8.17
N ASP A 55 33.62 0.94 8.90
CA ASP A 55 32.60 -0.09 9.15
C ASP A 55 31.46 0.46 10.00
N HIS A 56 31.78 1.26 11.03
CA HIS A 56 30.78 1.88 11.88
C HIS A 56 29.96 2.94 11.11
N LEU A 57 30.60 3.71 10.22
CA LEU A 57 29.90 4.61 9.30
C LEU A 57 28.91 3.85 8.42
N ILE A 58 29.34 2.75 7.79
CA ILE A 58 28.49 1.95 6.90
C ILE A 58 27.31 1.35 7.70
N GLU A 59 27.57 0.77 8.87
CA GLU A 59 26.53 0.23 9.75
C GLU A 59 25.47 1.29 10.09
N LYS A 60 25.89 2.48 10.55
CA LYS A 60 24.95 3.55 10.90
C LYS A 60 24.25 4.15 9.68
N PHE A 61 24.89 4.13 8.52
CA PHE A 61 24.25 4.52 7.27
C PHE A 61 23.00 3.67 6.98
N PHE A 62 23.08 2.35 7.15
CA PHE A 62 21.93 1.47 6.94
C PHE A 62 20.83 1.69 7.97
N VAL A 63 21.18 2.00 9.22
CA VAL A 63 20.21 2.33 10.27
C VAL A 63 19.44 3.61 9.92
N ALA A 64 20.15 4.66 9.49
CA ALA A 64 19.57 5.92 9.05
C ALA A 64 18.79 5.78 7.73
N GLY A 65 19.21 4.89 6.83
CA GLY A 65 18.59 4.70 5.51
C GLY A 65 17.39 3.75 5.51
N ALA A 66 17.20 2.95 6.55
CA ALA A 66 16.12 1.98 6.67
C ALA A 66 14.69 2.55 6.48
N PRO A 67 14.34 3.78 6.89
CA PRO A 67 13.05 4.39 6.56
C PRO A 67 12.76 4.42 5.06
N PHE A 68 13.77 4.69 4.21
CA PHE A 68 13.59 4.65 2.75
C PHE A 68 13.33 3.23 2.25
N GLY A 69 14.01 2.23 2.81
CA GLY A 69 13.72 0.82 2.53
C GLY A 69 12.28 0.44 2.87
N GLU A 70 11.77 0.86 4.04
CA GLU A 70 10.37 0.64 4.44
C GLU A 70 9.38 1.40 3.52
N MET A 71 9.72 2.62 3.11
CA MET A 71 8.94 3.41 2.16
C MET A 71 8.77 2.68 0.83
N PHE A 72 9.87 2.13 0.29
CA PHE A 72 9.84 1.36 -0.94
C PHE A 72 9.07 0.04 -0.81
N ARG A 73 9.10 -0.62 0.37
CA ARG A 73 8.22 -1.78 0.65
C ARG A 73 6.75 -1.39 0.66
N ALA A 74 6.41 -0.24 1.26
CA ALA A 74 5.02 0.23 1.28
C ALA A 74 4.51 0.56 -0.13
N ILE A 75 5.36 1.16 -0.98
CA ILE A 75 5.05 1.39 -2.39
C ILE A 75 4.88 0.06 -3.14
N LEU A 76 5.75 -0.92 -2.92
CA LEU A 76 5.63 -2.24 -3.54
C LEU A 76 4.34 -2.95 -3.13
N ALA A 77 4.04 -3.01 -1.83
CA ALA A 77 2.83 -3.64 -1.31
C ALA A 77 1.55 -2.97 -1.83
N PHE A 78 1.59 -1.66 -2.04
CA PHE A 78 0.50 -0.91 -2.67
C PHE A 78 0.23 -1.39 -4.10
N PHE A 79 1.28 -1.64 -4.91
CA PHE A 79 1.12 -2.22 -6.24
C PHE A 79 0.57 -3.65 -6.20
N GLU A 80 1.11 -4.50 -5.32
CA GLU A 80 0.68 -5.89 -5.18
C GLU A 80 -0.82 -5.97 -4.81
N ALA A 81 -1.27 -5.11 -3.89
CA ALA A 81 -2.68 -5.01 -3.50
C ALA A 81 -3.61 -4.57 -4.64
N SER A 82 -3.06 -3.88 -5.64
CA SER A 82 -3.79 -3.40 -6.83
C SER A 82 -4.02 -4.49 -7.88
N GLY A 83 -3.57 -5.73 -7.62
CA GLY A 83 -3.65 -6.84 -8.57
C GLY A 83 -2.44 -6.99 -9.48
N ALA A 84 -1.33 -6.30 -9.21
CA ALA A 84 -0.05 -6.51 -9.90
C ALA A 84 0.43 -7.94 -9.66
N ARG A 85 0.43 -8.80 -10.69
CA ARG A 85 0.85 -10.21 -10.52
C ARG A 85 2.01 -10.66 -11.39
N GLU A 86 2.29 -10.09 -12.57
CA GLU A 86 3.53 -10.38 -13.31
C GLU A 86 3.74 -9.50 -14.59
N GLY A 87 4.92 -8.89 -14.76
CA GLY A 87 5.45 -8.50 -16.08
C GLY A 87 5.52 -7.00 -16.45
N ARG A 88 6.41 -6.68 -17.42
CA ARG A 88 6.83 -5.33 -17.91
C ARG A 88 5.71 -4.40 -18.40
N LYS A 89 4.44 -4.77 -18.28
CA LYS A 89 3.31 -4.04 -18.87
C LYS A 89 2.20 -3.69 -17.88
N GLU A 90 2.31 -4.10 -16.61
CA GLU A 90 1.17 -3.98 -15.69
C GLU A 90 1.28 -2.86 -14.66
N TRP A 91 2.50 -2.45 -14.22
CA TRP A 91 2.70 -1.26 -13.39
C TRP A 91 4.11 -0.66 -13.54
N GLU A 92 4.23 0.54 -14.10
CA GLU A 92 5.45 1.38 -14.08
C GLU A 92 5.14 2.71 -13.39
N ILE A 93 5.99 3.16 -12.46
CA ILE A 93 6.01 4.55 -12.02
C ILE A 93 6.90 5.31 -13.01
N LYS A 94 6.31 6.28 -13.70
CA LYS A 94 7.08 7.28 -14.43
C LYS A 94 7.37 8.45 -13.50
N VAL A 95 8.64 8.65 -13.16
CA VAL A 95 9.15 9.84 -12.44
C VAL A 95 10.06 10.60 -13.40
N ASP A 96 9.66 11.81 -13.81
CA ASP A 96 10.34 12.54 -14.88
C ASP A 96 10.41 11.71 -16.19
N ASP A 97 11.63 11.47 -16.68
CA ASP A 97 11.95 10.64 -17.85
C ASP A 97 12.37 9.21 -17.47
N GLU A 98 12.43 8.88 -16.18
CA GLU A 98 12.80 7.55 -15.69
C GLU A 98 11.58 6.65 -15.46
N HIS A 99 11.74 5.38 -15.83
CA HIS A 99 10.71 4.34 -15.71
C HIS A 99 11.10 3.36 -14.61
N LEU A 100 10.39 3.43 -13.48
CA LEU A 100 10.58 2.55 -12.33
C LEU A 100 9.48 1.48 -12.31
N ASP A 101 9.76 0.31 -12.88
CA ASP A 101 8.89 -0.87 -12.76
C ASP A 101 9.00 -1.60 -11.40
N LEU A 102 8.06 -2.53 -11.16
CA LEU A 102 8.01 -3.42 -9.98
C LEU A 102 9.36 -4.13 -9.71
N LYS A 103 10.08 -4.55 -10.77
CA LYS A 103 11.33 -5.30 -10.63
C LYS A 103 12.46 -4.44 -10.07
N HIS A 104 12.44 -3.12 -10.29
CA HIS A 104 13.37 -2.22 -9.63
C HIS A 104 13.14 -2.20 -8.11
N PHE A 105 11.89 -2.17 -7.65
CA PHE A 105 11.55 -2.24 -6.22
C PHE A 105 11.97 -3.56 -5.62
N GLU A 106 11.60 -4.67 -6.24
CA GLU A 106 12.05 -5.98 -5.77
C GLU A 106 13.58 -6.11 -5.80
N HIS A 107 14.26 -5.61 -6.83
CA HIS A 107 15.73 -5.70 -6.92
C HIS A 107 16.42 -4.85 -5.85
N PHE A 108 15.90 -3.64 -5.62
CA PHE A 108 16.37 -2.80 -4.52
C PHE A 108 16.16 -3.51 -3.20
N LEU A 109 14.95 -3.99 -2.91
CA LEU A 109 14.62 -4.63 -1.64
C LEU A 109 15.39 -5.93 -1.43
N ARG A 110 15.56 -6.76 -2.48
CA ARG A 110 16.47 -7.92 -2.42
C ARG A 110 17.90 -7.54 -2.08
N THR A 111 18.40 -6.42 -2.63
CA THR A 111 19.76 -5.95 -2.34
C THR A 111 19.83 -5.34 -0.94
N TRP A 112 18.83 -4.55 -0.54
CA TRP A 112 18.69 -3.94 0.78
C TRP A 112 18.59 -4.99 1.89
N ASP A 113 17.73 -5.99 1.71
CA ASP A 113 17.52 -7.08 2.67
C ASP A 113 18.72 -8.05 2.72
N SER A 114 19.58 -8.03 1.70
CA SER A 114 20.85 -8.77 1.74
C SER A 114 21.90 -8.12 2.64
N VAL A 115 21.68 -6.88 3.08
CA VAL A 115 22.54 -6.18 4.02
C VAL A 115 22.12 -6.53 5.45
N SER A 116 22.94 -7.32 6.15
CA SER A 116 22.67 -7.71 7.55
C SER A 116 22.86 -6.56 8.54
N ALA A 117 21.91 -6.45 9.46
CA ALA A 117 22.01 -5.73 10.72
C ALA A 117 22.60 -6.61 11.82
N ASP A 118 22.91 -6.04 12.99
CA ASP A 118 23.18 -6.81 14.20
C ASP A 118 22.02 -7.75 14.51
N PHE A 119 22.28 -9.06 14.56
CA PHE A 119 21.29 -10.03 15.00
C PHE A 119 21.35 -10.16 16.51
N ASP A 120 20.28 -9.77 17.20
CA ASP A 120 20.10 -10.11 18.60
C ASP A 120 19.61 -11.56 18.70
N VAL A 121 20.50 -12.47 19.09
CA VAL A 121 20.25 -13.92 19.16
C VAL A 121 20.53 -14.46 20.54
N PRO A 122 19.92 -15.60 20.94
CA PRO A 122 20.40 -16.36 22.08
C PRO A 122 21.87 -16.77 21.85
N ASP A 123 22.74 -16.50 22.82
CA ASP A 123 24.17 -16.84 22.84
C ASP A 123 24.32 -18.33 23.17
N VAL A 124 23.91 -19.15 22.20
CA VAL A 124 23.89 -20.60 22.34
C VAL A 124 25.30 -21.17 22.40
N ASP A 125 25.48 -22.18 23.23
CA ASP A 125 26.65 -23.05 23.14
C ASP A 125 26.45 -24.09 22.01
N TRP A 126 27.40 -25.02 21.86
CA TRP A 126 27.27 -26.07 20.84
C TRP A 126 26.00 -26.93 21.00
N SER A 127 25.52 -27.16 22.23
CA SER A 127 24.31 -27.94 22.44
C SER A 127 23.08 -27.14 22.05
N GLY A 128 23.03 -25.86 22.46
CA GLY A 128 21.93 -24.94 22.18
C GLY A 128 21.76 -24.67 20.68
N ALA A 129 22.84 -24.70 19.92
CA ALA A 129 22.81 -24.60 18.46
C ALA A 129 21.94 -25.69 17.80
N TRP A 130 21.88 -26.90 18.38
CA TRP A 130 21.09 -28.03 17.89
C TRP A 130 19.67 -28.10 18.44
N ASP A 131 19.32 -27.27 19.42
CA ASP A 131 18.04 -27.39 20.13
C ASP A 131 16.82 -27.36 19.19
N PHE A 132 16.82 -26.49 18.18
CA PHE A 132 15.74 -26.45 17.20
C PHE A 132 15.64 -27.73 16.37
N ASN A 133 16.76 -28.21 15.82
CA ASN A 133 16.78 -29.43 15.01
C ASN A 133 16.33 -30.64 15.84
N ASN A 134 16.76 -30.72 17.10
CA ASN A 134 16.38 -31.78 18.03
C ASN A 134 14.88 -31.72 18.36
N VAL A 135 14.36 -30.54 18.71
CA VAL A 135 12.92 -30.35 18.98
C VAL A 135 12.08 -30.73 17.75
N ALA A 136 12.46 -30.30 16.56
CA ALA A 136 11.78 -30.67 15.33
C ALA A 136 11.80 -32.20 15.10
N TYR A 137 12.97 -32.83 15.26
CA TYR A 137 13.15 -34.27 15.11
C TYR A 137 12.32 -35.09 16.11
N ASP A 138 12.35 -34.70 17.39
CA ASP A 138 11.64 -35.36 18.48
C ASP A 138 10.12 -35.23 18.32
N ASN A 139 9.66 -34.13 17.71
CA ASN A 139 8.26 -33.88 17.39
C ASN A 139 7.83 -34.45 16.03
N GLY A 140 8.60 -35.38 15.47
CA GLY A 140 8.17 -36.19 14.33
C GLY A 140 8.46 -35.57 12.97
N MET A 141 9.21 -34.47 12.88
CA MET A 141 9.71 -33.92 11.61
C MET A 141 10.89 -34.74 11.07
N ARG A 142 10.74 -36.07 11.06
CA ARG A 142 11.76 -37.06 10.64
C ARG A 142 11.81 -37.19 9.12
N CYS A 143 11.88 -36.08 8.42
CA CYS A 143 12.17 -36.08 6.99
C CYS A 143 13.63 -35.72 6.80
N THR A 144 14.42 -36.64 6.27
CA THR A 144 15.64 -36.27 5.57
C THR A 144 15.21 -35.63 4.25
N PRO A 145 15.67 -34.42 3.91
CA PRO A 145 15.50 -33.89 2.56
C PRO A 145 16.11 -34.91 1.60
N SER A 146 15.25 -35.66 0.90
CA SER A 146 15.74 -36.53 -0.17
C SER A 146 16.28 -35.59 -1.23
N PHE A 147 17.48 -35.87 -1.76
CA PHE A 147 18.03 -35.12 -2.90
C PHE A 147 16.96 -35.05 -4.01
N GLY A 148 16.34 -33.88 -4.19
CA GLY A 148 15.38 -33.62 -5.28
C GLY A 148 13.89 -33.88 -5.01
N THR A 149 13.43 -34.05 -3.77
CA THR A 149 11.96 -34.04 -3.52
C THR A 149 11.44 -32.60 -3.43
N SER A 150 10.92 -32.09 -4.55
CA SER A 150 10.03 -30.94 -4.61
C SER A 150 8.72 -31.28 -3.89
N GLY A 151 8.62 -30.91 -2.62
CA GLY A 151 7.37 -30.99 -1.86
C GLY A 151 6.56 -29.70 -2.03
N ASN A 152 5.25 -29.80 -2.22
CA ASN A 152 4.34 -28.65 -2.33
C ASN A 152 4.28 -27.76 -1.08
N ASP A 153 5.00 -28.11 -0.01
CA ASP A 153 4.87 -27.52 1.33
C ASP A 153 6.00 -26.56 1.71
N ILE A 154 6.94 -26.26 0.79
CA ILE A 154 8.02 -25.28 1.02
C ILE A 154 8.02 -24.22 -0.07
N SER A 155 8.44 -23.00 0.28
CA SER A 155 8.52 -21.90 -0.68
C SER A 155 9.63 -22.10 -1.70
N THR A 156 9.45 -21.55 -2.90
CA THR A 156 10.37 -21.69 -4.03
C THR A 156 11.79 -21.18 -3.73
N ASP A 157 11.91 -20.13 -2.91
CA ASP A 157 13.21 -19.59 -2.50
C ASP A 157 13.98 -20.52 -1.55
N VAL A 158 13.29 -21.22 -0.64
CA VAL A 158 13.89 -22.24 0.23
C VAL A 158 14.27 -23.47 -0.57
N GLU A 159 13.42 -23.90 -1.50
CA GLU A 159 13.74 -25.02 -2.39
C GLU A 159 15.01 -24.73 -3.20
N THR A 160 15.08 -23.55 -3.83
CA THR A 160 16.26 -23.09 -4.59
C THR A 160 17.50 -23.06 -3.69
N TRP A 161 17.38 -22.52 -2.48
CA TRP A 161 18.49 -22.44 -1.53
C TRP A 161 18.98 -23.84 -1.11
N LEU A 162 18.07 -24.76 -0.78
CA LEU A 162 18.41 -26.13 -0.40
C LEU A 162 19.11 -26.86 -1.55
N GLN A 163 18.66 -26.70 -2.80
CA GLN A 163 19.32 -27.29 -3.97
C GLN A 163 20.79 -26.82 -4.08
N ALA A 164 21.04 -25.53 -3.92
CA ALA A 164 22.41 -24.98 -3.93
C ALA A 164 23.24 -25.47 -2.73
N TYR A 165 22.64 -25.49 -1.53
CA TYR A 165 23.26 -25.99 -0.31
C TYR A 165 23.76 -27.43 -0.45
N TRP A 166 22.93 -28.31 -1.02
CA TRP A 166 23.30 -29.71 -1.27
C TRP A 166 24.40 -29.89 -2.33
N GLN A 167 24.57 -28.90 -3.22
CA GLN A 167 25.70 -28.81 -4.14
C GLN A 167 26.96 -28.23 -3.48
N GLY A 168 26.89 -27.89 -2.19
CA GLY A 168 27.99 -27.34 -1.42
C GLY A 168 28.12 -25.81 -1.50
N LEU A 169 27.11 -25.12 -2.00
CA LEU A 169 27.09 -23.66 -2.15
C LEU A 169 26.28 -23.00 -1.02
N TYR A 170 26.83 -21.95 -0.43
CA TYR A 170 26.14 -21.16 0.60
C TYR A 170 25.54 -19.89 -0.02
N GLU A 171 24.33 -20.01 -0.54
CA GLU A 171 23.56 -18.89 -1.10
C GLU A 171 23.03 -17.94 -0.02
N THR A 172 22.46 -16.80 -0.43
CA THR A 172 21.80 -15.85 0.48
C THR A 172 20.65 -16.50 1.25
N TYR A 173 20.48 -16.14 2.53
CA TYR A 173 19.42 -16.69 3.38
C TYR A 173 18.03 -16.52 2.73
N PRO A 174 17.15 -17.54 2.74
CA PRO A 174 15.82 -17.44 2.11
C PRO A 174 14.96 -16.33 2.72
N LEU A 175 14.40 -15.45 1.87
CA LEU A 175 13.60 -14.29 2.31
C LEU A 175 12.26 -14.70 2.92
N SER A 176 11.69 -15.84 2.50
CA SER A 176 10.53 -16.45 3.12
C SER A 176 10.74 -16.81 4.59
N LEU A 177 11.98 -17.04 5.01
CA LEU A 177 12.35 -17.42 6.37
C LEU A 177 12.88 -16.25 7.22
N HIS A 178 12.73 -15.01 6.76
CA HIS A 178 13.22 -13.85 7.49
C HIS A 178 12.63 -13.79 8.93
N PRO A 179 13.43 -13.48 9.98
CA PRO A 179 12.97 -13.52 11.38
C PRO A 179 11.69 -12.75 11.67
N LEU A 180 11.49 -11.60 11.05
CA LEU A 180 10.28 -10.77 11.18
C LEU A 180 8.98 -11.46 10.74
N LYS A 181 9.07 -12.58 10.01
CA LYS A 181 7.91 -13.38 9.58
C LYS A 181 7.44 -14.38 10.64
N PHE A 182 8.17 -14.50 11.74
CA PHE A 182 7.87 -15.44 12.81
C PHE A 182 7.62 -14.73 14.13
N ALA A 183 6.73 -15.30 14.95
CA ALA A 183 6.63 -14.92 16.35
C ALA A 183 7.73 -15.62 17.17
N PRO A 184 8.12 -15.08 18.35
CA PRO A 184 8.93 -15.82 19.30
C PRO A 184 8.28 -17.17 19.67
N PRO A 185 9.06 -18.26 19.83
CA PRO A 185 10.52 -18.32 19.78
C PRO A 185 11.09 -18.57 18.37
N PHE A 186 10.25 -18.78 17.35
CA PHE A 186 10.72 -19.12 16.01
C PHE A 186 11.46 -17.96 15.31
N ALA A 187 11.20 -16.71 15.71
CA ALA A 187 12.01 -15.57 15.31
C ALA A 187 13.49 -15.69 15.76
N ASP A 188 13.73 -16.21 16.97
CA ASP A 188 15.09 -16.44 17.48
C ASP A 188 15.78 -17.57 16.71
N VAL A 189 15.04 -18.63 16.37
CA VAL A 189 15.54 -19.73 15.52
C VAL A 189 15.95 -19.22 14.14
N ALA A 190 15.08 -18.46 13.47
CA ALA A 190 15.37 -17.85 12.18
C ALA A 190 16.62 -16.96 12.23
N SER A 191 16.73 -16.15 13.29
CA SER A 191 17.88 -15.26 13.51
C SER A 191 19.17 -16.05 13.75
N ASN A 192 19.11 -17.16 14.49
CA ASN A 192 20.25 -18.04 14.74
C ASN A 192 20.80 -18.64 13.43
N PHE A 193 19.93 -19.17 12.56
CA PHE A 193 20.36 -19.70 11.27
C PHE A 193 20.85 -18.63 10.30
N MET A 194 20.20 -17.46 10.29
CA MET A 194 20.65 -16.33 9.48
C MET A 194 22.05 -15.87 9.91
N ALA A 195 22.28 -15.71 11.21
CA ALA A 195 23.58 -15.36 11.77
C ALA A 195 24.65 -16.42 11.44
N SER A 196 24.33 -17.70 11.64
CA SER A 196 25.22 -18.83 11.33
C SER A 196 25.63 -18.85 9.85
N LEU A 197 24.67 -18.72 8.94
CA LEU A 197 24.94 -18.73 7.49
C LEU A 197 25.83 -17.56 7.09
N ALA A 198 25.58 -16.37 7.60
CA ALA A 198 26.39 -15.22 7.22
C ALA A 198 27.81 -15.26 7.81
N LEU A 199 28.02 -15.82 9.00
CA LEU A 199 29.35 -16.14 9.51
C LEU A 199 30.09 -17.17 8.63
N ILE A 200 29.39 -18.21 8.18
CA ILE A 200 29.93 -19.22 7.25
C ILE A 200 30.35 -18.57 5.93
N ARG A 201 29.44 -17.83 5.28
CA ARG A 201 29.70 -17.17 3.98
C ARG A 201 30.82 -16.14 4.04
N LYS A 202 30.98 -15.46 5.19
CA LYS A 202 32.09 -14.53 5.41
C LYS A 202 33.45 -15.25 5.38
N ARG A 203 33.51 -16.50 5.82
CA ARG A 203 34.77 -17.22 5.99
C ARG A 203 35.10 -18.17 4.85
N TRP A 204 34.11 -18.84 4.26
CA TRP A 204 34.34 -19.90 3.29
C TRP A 204 33.55 -19.70 1.99
N PRO A 205 34.20 -19.85 0.81
CA PRO A 205 33.52 -19.79 -0.49
C PRO A 205 32.47 -20.89 -0.71
N GLY A 206 32.62 -22.02 -0.03
CA GLY A 206 31.78 -23.20 -0.18
C GLY A 206 32.05 -24.24 0.90
N ARG A 207 31.18 -25.26 0.97
CA ARG A 207 31.25 -26.31 1.99
C ARG A 207 32.52 -27.16 1.87
N LYS A 208 33.01 -27.39 0.66
CA LYS A 208 34.24 -28.16 0.43
C LYS A 208 35.45 -27.48 1.08
N GLU A 209 35.58 -26.18 0.92
CA GLU A 209 36.66 -25.36 1.46
C GLU A 209 36.57 -25.28 2.99
N MET A 210 35.35 -25.21 3.53
CA MET A 210 35.11 -25.26 4.96
C MET A 210 35.54 -26.59 5.57
N LEU A 211 35.14 -27.72 4.97
CA LEU A 211 35.44 -29.06 5.46
C LEU A 211 36.89 -29.51 5.23
N ALA A 212 37.63 -28.82 4.35
CA ALA A 212 39.06 -29.09 4.15
C ALA A 212 39.92 -28.67 5.35
N LEU A 213 39.40 -27.81 6.24
CA LEU A 213 40.03 -27.46 7.50
C LEU A 213 39.67 -28.50 8.56
N THR A 214 40.64 -28.94 9.38
CA THR A 214 40.34 -29.75 10.56
C THR A 214 39.63 -28.86 11.58
N PRO A 215 38.32 -29.04 11.84
CA PRO A 215 37.59 -28.16 12.73
C PRO A 215 38.08 -28.36 14.16
N ILE A 216 38.50 -27.28 14.83
CA ILE A 216 38.68 -27.30 16.29
C ILE A 216 37.34 -26.87 16.88
N ARG A 217 36.66 -27.82 17.54
CA ARG A 217 35.35 -27.57 18.13
C ARG A 217 35.47 -26.75 19.42
N GLU A 218 34.78 -25.62 19.47
CA GLU A 218 34.66 -24.78 20.67
C GLU A 218 33.30 -25.03 21.32
N ARG A 219 33.26 -25.89 22.35
CA ARG A 219 31.99 -26.32 22.94
C ARG A 219 31.17 -25.19 23.58
N SER A 220 31.81 -24.09 23.94
CA SER A 220 31.20 -22.96 24.67
C SER A 220 30.55 -21.91 23.78
N ASP A 221 30.75 -21.92 22.46
CA ASP A 221 30.20 -20.92 21.53
C ASP A 221 29.69 -21.63 20.26
N GLY A 222 28.37 -21.61 20.06
CA GLY A 222 27.68 -22.17 18.90
C GLY A 222 27.92 -21.39 17.60
N PHE A 223 28.41 -20.15 17.69
CA PHE A 223 28.74 -19.28 16.57
C PHE A 223 30.24 -19.22 16.26
N ALA A 224 31.09 -19.87 17.08
CA ALA A 224 32.50 -20.01 16.77
C ALA A 224 32.68 -20.75 15.43
N LEU A 225 33.58 -20.26 14.57
CA LEU A 225 33.78 -20.78 13.22
C LEU A 225 34.11 -22.29 13.22
N GLY A 226 34.93 -22.75 14.17
CA GLY A 226 35.24 -24.18 14.29
C GLY A 226 34.03 -25.03 14.68
N THR A 227 33.12 -24.48 15.49
CA THR A 227 31.84 -25.10 15.85
C THR A 227 30.91 -25.16 14.65
N LEU A 228 30.70 -24.05 13.94
CA LEU A 228 29.88 -24.01 12.72
C LEU A 228 30.38 -25.01 11.65
N ALA A 229 31.69 -25.07 11.40
CA ALA A 229 32.27 -26.03 10.46
C ALA A 229 32.05 -27.49 10.90
N GLN A 230 32.12 -27.78 12.19
CA GLN A 230 31.84 -29.11 12.74
C GLN A 230 30.34 -29.45 12.64
N GLU A 231 29.44 -28.53 12.94
CA GLU A 231 27.99 -28.77 12.83
C GLU A 231 27.55 -29.01 11.39
N GLU A 232 28.23 -28.37 10.45
CA GLU A 232 27.98 -28.56 9.04
C GLU A 232 28.48 -29.90 8.50
N THR A 233 29.30 -30.68 9.23
CA THR A 233 29.54 -32.09 8.86
C THR A 233 28.25 -32.89 8.90
N ASP A 234 27.34 -32.52 9.81
CA ASP A 234 26.04 -33.15 10.06
C ASP A 234 24.88 -32.35 9.44
N TYR A 235 25.18 -31.38 8.57
CA TYR A 235 24.21 -30.58 7.82
C TYR A 235 23.19 -29.82 8.68
N ARG A 236 23.61 -29.33 9.85
CA ARG A 236 22.75 -28.59 10.79
C ARG A 236 21.92 -27.50 10.10
N LEU A 237 22.57 -26.65 9.30
CA LEU A 237 21.92 -25.52 8.64
C LEU A 237 20.89 -25.98 7.61
N GLY A 238 21.24 -26.99 6.81
CA GLY A 238 20.33 -27.57 5.81
C GLY A 238 19.06 -28.16 6.43
N TYR A 239 19.20 -28.95 7.48
CA TYR A 239 18.06 -29.50 8.22
C TYR A 239 17.25 -28.40 8.91
N GLY A 240 17.93 -27.43 9.54
CA GLY A 240 17.29 -26.32 10.25
C GLY A 240 16.42 -25.46 9.32
N ILE A 241 16.95 -25.05 8.17
CA ILE A 241 16.21 -24.27 7.16
C ILE A 241 15.02 -25.06 6.61
N TYR A 242 15.20 -26.36 6.35
CA TYR A 242 14.10 -27.22 5.91
C TYR A 242 13.00 -27.37 6.96
N TYR A 243 13.34 -27.53 8.25
CA TYR A 243 12.34 -27.63 9.30
C TYR A 243 11.62 -26.28 9.54
N LEU A 244 12.36 -25.18 9.50
CA LEU A 244 11.80 -23.84 9.68
C LEU A 244 10.78 -23.51 8.58
N SER A 245 11.05 -23.88 7.33
CA SER A 245 10.12 -23.64 6.22
C SER A 245 8.82 -24.43 6.31
N ARG A 246 8.83 -25.55 7.04
CA ARG A 246 7.66 -26.41 7.23
C ARG A 246 6.77 -26.03 8.40
N LEU A 247 7.15 -25.06 9.23
CA LEU A 247 6.36 -24.70 10.42
C LEU A 247 4.92 -24.29 10.09
N SER A 248 4.70 -23.62 8.95
CA SER A 248 3.37 -23.22 8.49
C SER A 248 2.48 -24.42 8.12
N SER A 249 3.08 -25.54 7.71
CA SER A 249 2.40 -26.79 7.37
C SER A 249 2.02 -27.64 8.59
N LEU A 250 2.53 -27.30 9.78
CA LEU A 250 2.27 -28.06 11.00
C LEU A 250 0.93 -27.68 11.62
N ASP A 251 0.28 -28.68 12.23
CA ASP A 251 -0.88 -28.45 13.09
C ASP A 251 -0.55 -27.46 14.21
N GLU A 252 -1.49 -26.58 14.53
CA GLU A 252 -1.29 -25.51 15.52
C GLU A 252 -0.83 -26.06 16.88
N SER A 253 -1.43 -27.16 17.33
CA SER A 253 -1.10 -27.79 18.62
C SER A 253 0.34 -28.30 18.68
N LEU A 254 0.88 -28.81 17.56
CA LEU A 254 2.26 -29.25 17.45
C LEU A 254 3.21 -28.06 17.42
N ARG A 255 2.85 -27.01 16.67
CA ARG A 255 3.62 -25.76 16.59
C ARG A 255 3.72 -25.09 17.96
N GLU A 256 2.63 -25.01 18.71
CA GLU A 256 2.60 -24.49 20.08
C GLU A 256 3.44 -25.34 21.04
N LYS A 257 3.41 -26.68 20.89
CA LYS A 257 4.24 -27.57 21.71
C LYS A 257 5.72 -27.31 21.48
N MET A 258 6.14 -27.25 20.21
CA MET A 258 7.52 -26.92 19.84
C MET A 258 7.91 -25.53 20.35
N ALA A 259 7.02 -24.54 20.25
CA ALA A 259 7.27 -23.19 20.75
C ALA A 259 7.52 -23.17 22.27
N ARG A 260 6.76 -23.94 23.06
CA ARG A 260 7.01 -24.04 24.51
C ARG A 260 8.38 -24.66 24.81
N GLU A 261 8.70 -25.78 24.17
CA GLU A 261 9.99 -26.47 24.36
C GLU A 261 11.18 -25.57 23.99
N LEU A 262 11.08 -24.82 22.89
CA LEU A 262 12.13 -23.89 22.46
C LEU A 262 12.25 -22.68 23.38
N THR A 263 11.13 -22.16 23.88
CA THR A 263 11.13 -21.04 24.84
C THR A 263 11.87 -21.45 26.11
N GLU A 264 11.57 -22.63 26.66
CA GLU A 264 12.26 -23.17 27.84
C GLU A 264 13.75 -23.37 27.60
N LYS A 265 14.12 -23.94 26.45
CA LYS A 265 15.51 -24.16 26.06
C LYS A 265 16.29 -22.88 25.83
N TYR A 266 15.69 -21.86 25.22
CA TYR A 266 16.37 -20.59 24.93
C TYR A 266 16.42 -19.64 26.12
N ALA A 267 15.53 -19.79 27.11
CA ALA A 267 15.55 -18.99 28.33
C ALA A 267 16.84 -19.14 29.16
N GLN A 268 17.60 -20.22 28.97
CA GLN A 268 18.87 -20.44 29.69
C GLN A 268 20.07 -19.69 29.09
N PHE A 269 19.95 -19.18 27.85
CA PHE A 269 21.04 -18.50 27.18
C PHE A 269 20.91 -16.98 27.33
N PRO A 270 22.00 -16.26 27.66
CA PRO A 270 21.99 -14.81 27.54
C PRO A 270 21.83 -14.43 26.07
N ARG A 271 21.48 -13.17 25.79
CA ARG A 271 21.40 -12.68 24.41
C ARG A 271 22.72 -12.03 23.99
N ARG A 272 23.09 -12.19 22.72
CA ARG A 272 24.28 -11.62 22.10
C ARG A 272 23.91 -10.99 20.76
N LYS A 273 24.54 -9.85 20.47
CA LYS A 273 24.50 -9.24 19.14
C LYS A 273 25.59 -9.82 18.26
N ILE A 274 25.21 -10.34 17.10
CA ILE A 274 26.14 -10.80 16.07
C ILE A 274 26.11 -9.81 14.91
N GLY A 275 27.17 -9.02 14.81
CA GLY A 275 27.38 -8.10 13.69
C GLY A 275 27.90 -8.84 12.47
N ILE A 276 27.07 -8.94 11.43
CA ILE A 276 27.52 -9.40 10.12
C ILE A 276 27.90 -8.17 9.32
N HIS A 277 29.20 -8.12 9.00
CA HIS A 277 29.84 -6.98 8.39
C HIS A 277 29.16 -6.58 7.09
N VAL A 278 28.75 -5.32 7.01
CA VAL A 278 28.26 -4.73 5.78
C VAL A 278 29.45 -4.24 4.98
N ASP A 279 29.65 -4.80 3.79
CA ASP A 279 30.74 -4.38 2.89
C ASP A 279 30.38 -3.04 2.20
N GLN A 280 31.34 -2.11 2.16
CA GLN A 280 31.26 -0.86 1.41
C GLN A 280 30.78 -1.08 -0.03
N LEU A 281 31.23 -2.16 -0.67
CA LEU A 281 30.83 -2.49 -2.05
C LEU A 281 29.31 -2.72 -2.19
N MET A 282 28.69 -3.30 -1.17
CA MET A 282 27.24 -3.54 -1.17
C MET A 282 26.48 -2.24 -1.00
N LEU A 283 26.94 -1.35 -0.10
CA LEU A 283 26.36 -0.03 0.06
C LEU A 283 26.47 0.77 -1.24
N GLU A 284 27.64 0.80 -1.88
CA GLU A 284 27.81 1.43 -3.19
C GLU A 284 26.86 0.85 -4.25
N ARG A 285 26.59 -0.46 -4.21
CA ARG A 285 25.66 -1.10 -5.14
C ARG A 285 24.24 -0.60 -4.93
N ILE A 286 23.79 -0.49 -3.69
CA ILE A 286 22.47 0.04 -3.33
C ILE A 286 22.33 1.51 -3.74
N LEU A 287 23.35 2.32 -3.45
CA LEU A 287 23.34 3.75 -3.77
C LEU A 287 23.30 4.02 -5.28
N LYS A 288 23.82 3.10 -6.10
CA LYS A 288 23.74 3.16 -7.57
C LYS A 288 22.39 2.75 -8.13
N LEU A 289 21.49 2.18 -7.33
CA LEU A 289 20.18 1.76 -7.83
C LEU A 289 19.29 2.99 -8.12
N PRO A 290 18.51 2.97 -9.22
CA PRO A 290 17.66 4.10 -9.60
C PRO A 290 16.70 4.56 -8.49
N LEU A 291 16.15 3.62 -7.70
CA LEU A 291 15.24 3.94 -6.61
C LEU A 291 15.89 4.79 -5.52
N TRP A 292 17.18 4.56 -5.21
CA TRP A 292 17.88 5.41 -4.24
C TRP A 292 18.01 6.85 -4.75
N GLN A 293 18.37 7.00 -6.02
CA GLN A 293 18.54 8.32 -6.65
C GLN A 293 17.23 9.09 -6.74
N LYS A 294 16.10 8.37 -6.86
CA LYS A 294 14.74 8.93 -6.92
C LYS A 294 14.00 8.92 -5.58
N ARG A 295 14.71 8.76 -4.45
CA ARG A 295 14.10 8.62 -3.11
C ARG A 295 13.15 9.76 -2.75
N TYR A 296 13.43 10.98 -3.21
CA TYR A 296 12.63 12.17 -2.88
C TYR A 296 11.36 12.27 -3.69
N GLU A 297 11.43 11.91 -4.96
CA GLU A 297 10.28 11.88 -5.86
C GLU A 297 9.35 10.74 -5.45
N LEU A 298 9.92 9.61 -5.00
CA LEU A 298 9.19 8.49 -4.43
C LEU A 298 8.52 8.79 -3.09
N TYR A 299 8.94 9.85 -2.38
CA TYR A 299 8.24 10.31 -1.18
C TYR A 299 6.81 10.77 -1.50
N ALA A 300 6.59 11.50 -2.61
CA ALA A 300 5.24 11.88 -3.05
C ALA A 300 4.39 10.65 -3.35
N VAL A 301 4.97 9.67 -4.06
CA VAL A 301 4.31 8.38 -4.32
C VAL A 301 3.92 7.68 -3.03
N TRP A 302 4.80 7.66 -2.03
CA TRP A 302 4.50 7.10 -0.71
C TRP A 302 3.37 7.84 0.02
N ILE A 303 3.29 9.18 -0.09
CA ILE A 303 2.15 9.91 0.45
C ILE A 303 0.84 9.47 -0.21
N ALA A 304 0.82 9.20 -1.52
CA ALA A 304 -0.37 8.65 -2.17
C ALA A 304 -0.75 7.28 -1.57
N THR A 305 0.22 6.43 -1.24
CA THR A 305 -0.07 5.14 -0.60
C THR A 305 -0.59 5.31 0.83
N GLU A 306 -0.13 6.31 1.58
CA GLU A 306 -0.69 6.65 2.90
C GLU A 306 -2.13 7.19 2.80
N ILE A 307 -2.44 8.01 1.78
CA ILE A 307 -3.80 8.51 1.53
C ILE A 307 -4.75 7.35 1.22
N VAL A 308 -4.37 6.44 0.31
CA VAL A 308 -5.21 5.27 -0.02
C VAL A 308 -5.29 4.30 1.16
N GLY A 309 -4.17 4.09 1.87
CA GLY A 309 -4.14 3.26 3.08
C GLY A 309 -5.03 3.78 4.20
N ALA A 310 -5.31 5.09 4.26
CA ALA A 310 -6.26 5.67 5.21
C ALA A 310 -7.69 5.14 5.00
N VAL A 311 -8.03 4.75 3.77
CA VAL A 311 -9.36 4.27 3.36
C VAL A 311 -9.35 2.78 3.00
N LYS A 312 -8.45 1.99 3.61
CA LYS A 312 -8.36 0.53 3.35
C LYS A 312 -9.67 -0.25 3.56
N ASP A 313 -10.58 0.27 4.38
CA ASP A 313 -11.87 -0.36 4.68
C ASP A 313 -12.95 0.04 3.64
N HIS A 314 -12.59 0.86 2.65
CA HIS A 314 -13.43 1.25 1.52
C HIS A 314 -13.13 0.39 0.28
N ASN A 315 -14.12 0.27 -0.61
CA ASN A 315 -13.92 -0.20 -1.97
C ASN A 315 -13.22 0.90 -2.79
N CYS A 316 -11.90 0.79 -2.91
CA CYS A 316 -11.06 1.73 -3.63
C CYS A 316 -10.57 1.11 -4.95
N GLU A 317 -10.88 1.76 -6.07
CA GLU A 317 -10.36 1.43 -7.40
C GLU A 317 -9.15 2.31 -7.71
N LEU A 318 -8.02 1.70 -8.07
CA LEU A 318 -6.83 2.40 -8.50
C LEU A 318 -6.81 2.52 -10.03
N HIS A 319 -6.55 3.72 -10.53
CA HIS A 319 -6.55 4.01 -11.96
C HIS A 319 -5.15 3.83 -12.54
N HIS A 320 -5.10 3.29 -13.75
CA HIS A 320 -3.86 3.03 -14.45
C HIS A 320 -4.00 3.26 -15.96
N GLU A 321 -2.94 3.74 -16.61
CA GLU A 321 -2.88 3.90 -18.07
C GLU A 321 -2.12 2.71 -18.67
N ASN A 322 -2.81 1.81 -19.36
CA ASN A 322 -2.21 0.59 -19.94
C ASN A 322 -1.40 -0.25 -18.93
N GLY A 323 -1.92 -0.42 -17.71
CA GLY A 323 -1.17 -1.05 -16.62
C GLY A 323 0.03 -0.18 -16.20
N LYS A 324 -0.17 1.11 -15.96
CA LYS A 324 0.85 1.97 -15.37
C LYS A 324 0.18 2.95 -14.41
N ILE A 325 0.60 2.98 -13.14
CA ILE A 325 0.27 4.13 -12.28
C ILE A 325 1.24 5.22 -12.65
N VAL A 326 0.74 6.14 -13.44
CA VAL A 326 1.49 7.31 -13.85
C VAL A 326 1.24 8.38 -12.80
N PHE A 327 2.31 8.95 -12.24
CA PHE A 327 2.27 10.24 -11.54
C PHE A 327 2.87 11.29 -12.48
N PRO A 328 2.17 11.65 -13.58
CA PRO A 328 2.72 12.61 -14.50
C PRO A 328 2.63 14.01 -13.89
N PHE A 329 3.46 14.95 -14.37
CA PHE A 329 3.28 16.38 -14.07
C PHE A 329 2.06 17.01 -14.80
N ARG A 330 0.93 16.30 -14.79
CA ARG A 330 -0.37 16.72 -15.33
C ARG A 330 -1.47 16.08 -14.48
N GLU A 331 -2.64 16.69 -14.52
CA GLU A 331 -3.83 16.16 -13.86
C GLU A 331 -4.07 14.69 -14.21
N ASN A 332 -4.16 13.85 -13.18
CA ASN A 332 -4.48 12.43 -13.30
C ASN A 332 -5.35 11.97 -12.13
N VAL A 333 -6.32 11.09 -12.38
CA VAL A 333 -7.05 10.39 -11.31
C VAL A 333 -6.17 9.23 -10.86
N VAL A 334 -5.82 9.20 -9.58
CA VAL A 334 -5.02 8.11 -8.98
C VAL A 334 -5.95 7.00 -8.46
N ALA A 335 -7.04 7.38 -7.80
CA ALA A 335 -7.95 6.44 -7.16
C ALA A 335 -9.40 6.95 -7.13
N THR A 336 -10.37 6.03 -7.16
CA THR A 336 -11.79 6.28 -6.87
C THR A 336 -12.25 5.43 -5.69
N ILE A 337 -12.74 6.08 -4.65
CA ILE A 337 -13.28 5.47 -3.43
C ILE A 337 -14.79 5.27 -3.63
N LYS A 338 -15.18 4.12 -4.18
CA LYS A 338 -16.57 3.82 -4.63
C LYS A 338 -17.56 3.66 -3.49
N SER A 339 -17.11 3.21 -2.31
CA SER A 339 -17.96 3.05 -1.13
C SER A 339 -18.20 4.34 -0.35
N SER A 340 -17.70 5.49 -0.82
CA SER A 340 -18.11 6.78 -0.26
C SER A 340 -19.38 7.29 -0.96
N SER A 341 -20.23 8.03 -0.24
CA SER A 341 -21.46 8.59 -0.79
C SER A 341 -21.50 10.11 -0.64
N PRO A 342 -21.47 10.88 -1.74
CA PRO A 342 -21.08 10.48 -3.10
C PRO A 342 -19.63 9.97 -3.18
N ALA A 343 -19.30 9.28 -4.27
CA ALA A 343 -17.95 8.76 -4.51
C ALA A 343 -16.89 9.88 -4.45
N VAL A 344 -15.71 9.54 -3.94
CA VAL A 344 -14.56 10.43 -3.80
C VAL A 344 -13.44 10.01 -4.73
N ARG A 345 -12.88 10.95 -5.48
CA ARG A 345 -11.73 10.75 -6.37
C ARG A 345 -10.49 11.42 -5.80
N LEU A 346 -9.39 10.68 -5.78
CA LEU A 346 -8.05 11.20 -5.51
C LEU A 346 -7.41 11.61 -6.84
N TYR A 347 -7.14 12.90 -6.98
CA TYR A 347 -6.40 13.46 -8.11
C TYR A 347 -4.96 13.77 -7.71
N ALA A 348 -4.03 13.52 -8.62
CA ALA A 348 -2.70 14.12 -8.62
C ALA A 348 -2.69 15.35 -9.55
N GLU A 349 -1.96 16.40 -9.17
CA GLU A 349 -1.59 17.51 -10.06
C GLU A 349 -2.78 18.25 -10.72
N ARG A 350 -3.96 18.25 -10.08
CA ARG A 350 -5.19 18.87 -10.60
C ARG A 350 -5.12 20.40 -10.50
N ARG A 351 -5.29 21.09 -11.62
CA ARG A 351 -5.14 22.56 -11.68
C ARG A 351 -6.45 23.26 -11.33
N ARG A 352 -6.36 24.34 -10.56
CA ARG A 352 -7.49 25.22 -10.28
C ARG A 352 -7.15 26.70 -10.48
N PRO A 353 -8.06 27.49 -11.08
CA PRO A 353 -7.88 28.93 -11.18
C PRO A 353 -7.75 29.61 -9.82
N LEU A 354 -6.85 30.58 -9.73
CA LEU A 354 -6.70 31.47 -8.58
C LEU A 354 -6.44 32.89 -9.07
N SER A 355 -7.32 33.82 -8.71
CA SER A 355 -7.10 35.25 -8.95
C SER A 355 -6.14 35.82 -7.89
N ASN A 356 -5.19 36.64 -8.34
CA ASN A 356 -4.24 37.37 -7.48
C ASN A 356 -3.49 36.46 -6.47
N PRO A 357 -2.70 35.48 -6.95
CA PRO A 357 -1.89 34.64 -6.08
C PRO A 357 -0.90 35.49 -5.27
N ILE A 358 -0.64 35.08 -4.03
CA ILE A 358 0.36 35.71 -3.15
C ILE A 358 1.75 35.12 -3.41
N SER A 359 1.82 33.85 -3.83
CA SER A 359 3.10 33.22 -4.20
C SER A 359 3.64 33.82 -5.50
N ASP A 360 4.91 34.21 -5.47
CA ASP A 360 5.61 34.83 -6.60
C ASP A 360 5.78 33.85 -7.79
N GLU A 361 5.64 32.55 -7.55
CA GLU A 361 5.78 31.48 -8.55
C GLU A 361 4.49 31.22 -9.34
N ARG A 362 3.33 31.71 -8.88
CA ARG A 362 2.02 31.41 -9.49
C ARG A 362 1.50 32.61 -10.30
N ARG A 363 0.93 32.34 -11.48
CA ARG A 363 0.44 33.37 -12.41
C ARG A 363 -1.04 33.24 -12.79
N GLY A 364 -1.86 32.62 -11.93
CA GLY A 364 -3.31 32.53 -12.13
C GLY A 364 -3.93 31.16 -11.87
N ASN A 365 -3.14 30.17 -11.49
CA ASN A 365 -3.62 28.85 -11.10
C ASN A 365 -2.81 28.30 -9.93
N VAL A 366 -3.41 27.38 -9.20
CA VAL A 366 -2.76 26.50 -8.22
C VAL A 366 -2.79 25.06 -8.73
N GLN A 367 -1.83 24.25 -8.29
CA GLN A 367 -1.68 22.86 -8.68
C GLN A 367 -1.04 22.12 -7.50
N PRO A 368 -1.84 21.58 -6.57
CA PRO A 368 -1.32 20.78 -5.47
C PRO A 368 -0.89 19.38 -5.94
N ASP A 369 0.04 18.78 -5.20
CA ASP A 369 0.51 17.42 -5.47
C ASP A 369 -0.68 16.42 -5.47
N TYR A 370 -1.57 16.50 -4.46
CA TYR A 370 -2.81 15.72 -4.41
C TYR A 370 -4.04 16.52 -3.97
N SER A 371 -5.22 16.07 -4.40
CA SER A 371 -6.50 16.61 -3.92
C SER A 371 -7.62 15.56 -3.98
N LEU A 372 -8.53 15.58 -3.01
CA LEU A 372 -9.69 14.70 -2.95
C LEU A 372 -10.96 15.49 -3.28
N TRP A 373 -11.76 14.92 -4.17
CA TRP A 373 -12.95 15.55 -4.76
C TRP A 373 -14.16 14.62 -4.62
N ARG A 374 -15.29 15.19 -4.21
CA ARG A 374 -16.57 14.47 -4.03
C ARG A 374 -17.58 14.96 -5.06
N GLY A 375 -18.31 14.05 -5.69
CA GLY A 375 -19.40 14.35 -6.62
C GLY A 375 -19.18 13.78 -8.02
N SER A 376 -20.03 14.20 -8.96
CA SER A 376 -19.92 13.87 -10.39
C SER A 376 -19.37 15.06 -11.18
N ASP A 377 -18.84 14.82 -12.37
CA ASP A 377 -18.02 15.76 -13.17
C ASP A 377 -18.55 17.20 -13.28
N ALA A 378 -19.88 17.41 -13.23
CA ALA A 378 -20.50 18.73 -13.30
C ALA A 378 -20.63 19.48 -11.95
N LYS A 379 -20.50 18.80 -10.80
CA LYS A 379 -20.71 19.33 -9.43
C LYS A 379 -19.68 18.79 -8.43
N GLU A 380 -18.43 18.57 -8.84
CA GLU A 380 -17.39 18.11 -7.93
C GLU A 380 -16.98 19.22 -6.93
N ALA A 381 -16.92 18.86 -5.65
CA ALA A 381 -16.42 19.69 -4.57
C ALA A 381 -15.11 19.14 -4.02
N CYS A 382 -14.07 19.98 -3.95
CA CYS A 382 -12.81 19.64 -3.32
C CYS A 382 -12.92 19.84 -1.81
N GLY A 383 -12.63 18.81 -1.01
CA GLY A 383 -12.63 18.94 0.45
C GLY A 383 -11.30 18.69 1.13
N LEU A 384 -10.30 18.15 0.42
CA LEU A 384 -8.94 18.01 0.95
C LEU A 384 -7.91 18.27 -0.15
N VAL A 385 -6.92 19.10 0.16
CA VAL A 385 -5.74 19.40 -0.66
C VAL A 385 -4.50 18.99 0.13
N VAL A 386 -3.61 18.23 -0.50
CA VAL A 386 -2.36 17.76 0.11
C VAL A 386 -1.19 18.22 -0.75
N GLU A 387 -0.33 19.05 -0.17
CA GLU A 387 0.95 19.46 -0.75
C GLU A 387 2.07 18.63 -0.11
N VAL A 388 2.90 17.98 -0.93
CA VAL A 388 3.99 17.11 -0.48
C VAL A 388 5.34 17.78 -0.68
N LYS A 389 6.16 17.77 0.36
CA LYS A 389 7.44 18.48 0.33
C LYS A 389 8.59 17.75 1.01
N HIS A 390 9.65 17.52 0.22
CA HIS A 390 10.92 16.95 0.65
C HIS A 390 12.03 18.01 0.44
N TYR A 391 12.18 18.92 1.40
CA TYR A 391 12.93 20.17 1.19
C TYR A 391 14.44 20.02 1.21
N LYS A 392 15.09 20.88 0.42
CA LYS A 392 16.53 21.17 0.46
C LYS A 392 16.90 22.15 1.59
N ARG A 393 16.00 23.06 1.98
CA ARG A 393 16.16 24.07 3.06
C ARG A 393 14.80 24.52 3.61
N ASP A 394 14.79 24.99 4.86
CA ASP A 394 13.63 25.56 5.54
C ASP A 394 13.18 26.86 4.84
N ALA A 395 12.00 26.83 4.19
CA ALA A 395 11.44 27.96 3.44
C ALA A 395 10.01 28.30 3.92
N SER A 396 9.85 28.33 5.25
CA SER A 396 8.60 28.57 5.97
C SER A 396 7.75 29.73 5.43
N SER A 397 8.38 30.85 5.06
CA SER A 397 7.68 32.02 4.49
C SER A 397 7.03 31.72 3.13
N ARG A 398 7.63 30.85 2.32
CA ARG A 398 7.06 30.39 1.05
C ARG A 398 5.90 29.43 1.28
N PHE A 399 6.00 28.55 2.27
CA PHE A 399 4.98 27.55 2.55
C PHE A 399 3.67 28.19 3.01
N ARG A 400 3.80 29.25 3.81
CA ARG A 400 2.65 30.08 4.19
C ARG A 400 1.94 30.66 2.97
N LYS A 401 2.68 31.26 2.02
CA LYS A 401 2.08 31.79 0.78
C LYS A 401 1.39 30.69 -0.03
N VAL A 402 2.02 29.52 -0.15
CA VAL A 402 1.48 28.35 -0.86
C VAL A 402 0.17 27.85 -0.24
N LEU A 403 0.13 27.69 1.08
CA LEU A 403 -1.07 27.24 1.79
C LEU A 403 -2.21 28.25 1.68
N ILE A 404 -1.92 29.55 1.73
CA ILE A 404 -2.93 30.60 1.54
C ILE A 404 -3.48 30.56 0.11
N ASP A 405 -2.62 30.41 -0.90
CA ASP A 405 -3.05 30.29 -2.30
C ASP A 405 -3.99 29.10 -2.50
N TYR A 406 -3.65 27.92 -1.96
CA TYR A 406 -4.52 26.74 -2.02
C TYR A 406 -5.83 26.97 -1.27
N ALA A 407 -5.80 27.55 -0.07
CA ALA A 407 -7.00 27.80 0.71
C ALA A 407 -7.96 28.82 0.06
N ARG A 408 -7.42 29.75 -0.74
CA ARG A 408 -8.20 30.70 -1.56
C ARG A 408 -8.78 30.06 -2.82
N ALA A 409 -8.02 29.17 -3.47
CA ALA A 409 -8.49 28.46 -4.66
C ALA A 409 -9.51 27.34 -4.34
N HIS A 410 -9.46 26.80 -3.12
CA HIS A 410 -10.34 25.75 -2.60
C HIS A 410 -11.03 26.22 -1.32
N ALA A 411 -12.09 27.02 -1.48
CA ALA A 411 -12.74 27.75 -0.39
C ALA A 411 -13.28 26.85 0.75
N ASP A 412 -13.69 25.62 0.42
CA ASP A 412 -14.28 24.69 1.39
C ASP A 412 -13.31 23.56 1.82
N ALA A 413 -12.13 23.46 1.20
CA ALA A 413 -11.21 22.36 1.46
C ALA A 413 -10.38 22.57 2.72
N GLN A 414 -10.04 21.47 3.39
CA GLN A 414 -8.87 21.41 4.26
C GLN A 414 -7.62 21.42 3.37
N VAL A 415 -6.59 22.17 3.75
CA VAL A 415 -5.32 22.25 3.03
C VAL A 415 -4.23 21.81 3.97
N VAL A 416 -3.52 20.74 3.63
CA VAL A 416 -2.43 20.21 4.43
C VAL A 416 -1.13 20.22 3.63
N LEU A 417 -0.06 20.69 4.26
CA LEU A 417 1.30 20.48 3.78
C LEU A 417 1.92 19.36 4.60
N VAL A 418 2.37 18.31 3.92
CA VAL A 418 3.09 17.19 4.51
C VAL A 418 4.57 17.28 4.17
N SER A 419 5.43 17.10 5.16
CA SER A 419 6.88 17.16 4.97
C SER A 419 7.61 15.99 5.61
N HIS A 420 8.64 15.49 4.92
CA HIS A 420 9.48 14.40 5.40
C HIS A 420 10.27 14.82 6.65
N GLY A 421 10.89 16.01 6.61
CA GLY A 421 11.65 16.56 7.72
C GLY A 421 10.81 17.42 8.67
N LYS A 422 11.50 18.05 9.64
CA LYS A 422 10.87 19.02 10.56
C LYS A 422 10.19 20.12 9.77
N ALA A 423 8.88 20.26 9.97
CA ALA A 423 8.16 21.45 9.53
C ALA A 423 8.16 22.41 10.71
N SER A 424 9.03 23.42 10.66
CA SER A 424 9.15 24.41 11.73
C SER A 424 7.80 25.09 12.02
N VAL A 425 7.57 25.44 13.28
CA VAL A 425 6.33 26.05 13.88
C VAL A 425 6.00 27.44 13.30
N ALA A 426 6.51 27.78 12.11
CA ALA A 426 6.37 29.07 11.45
C ALA A 426 4.97 29.34 10.86
N PHE A 427 3.94 28.67 11.39
CA PHE A 427 2.55 29.11 11.27
C PHE A 427 2.19 30.10 12.39
N SER A 428 3.06 31.07 12.66
CA SER A 428 2.69 32.23 13.47
C SER A 428 1.72 33.11 12.65
N GLN A 429 0.43 32.76 12.73
CA GLN A 429 -0.73 33.49 12.22
C GLN A 429 -0.85 33.56 10.68
N PRO A 430 -1.41 32.52 10.01
CA PRO A 430 -2.12 32.73 8.74
C PRO A 430 -3.20 33.81 8.90
N ASP A 431 -3.67 34.40 7.79
CA ASP A 431 -4.85 35.26 7.83
C ASP A 431 -5.98 34.54 8.58
N ARG A 432 -6.69 35.25 9.47
CA ARG A 432 -7.73 34.68 10.35
C ARG A 432 -8.74 33.81 9.58
N ASP A 433 -8.98 34.13 8.32
CA ASP A 433 -9.98 33.50 7.46
C ASP A 433 -9.59 32.09 6.95
N VAL A 434 -8.30 31.75 6.91
CA VAL A 434 -7.82 30.44 6.42
C VAL A 434 -7.17 29.59 7.51
N GLN A 435 -6.93 30.17 8.69
CA GLN A 435 -6.22 29.53 9.80
C GLN A 435 -6.79 28.17 10.22
N ASN A 436 -8.12 28.06 10.27
CA ASN A 436 -8.79 26.85 10.76
C ASN A 436 -8.79 25.69 9.75
N ARG A 437 -8.35 25.92 8.50
CA ARG A 437 -8.35 24.92 7.42
C ARG A 437 -6.95 24.57 6.91
N CYS A 438 -5.92 25.31 7.31
CA CYS A 438 -4.54 25.06 6.89
C CYS A 438 -3.77 24.30 7.96
N HIS A 439 -3.24 23.13 7.61
CA HIS A 439 -2.50 22.23 8.49
C HIS A 439 -1.08 22.03 7.96
N ILE A 440 -0.15 21.83 8.89
CA ILE A 440 1.22 21.41 8.58
C ILE A 440 1.49 20.14 9.35
N ILE A 441 1.92 19.09 8.66
CA ILE A 441 2.35 17.82 9.23
C ILE A 441 3.82 17.64 8.86
N GLY A 442 4.71 17.92 9.81
CA GLY A 442 6.14 17.67 9.68
C GLY A 442 6.52 16.28 10.19
N GLU A 443 7.75 15.86 9.87
CA GLU A 443 8.32 14.57 10.28
C GLU A 443 7.43 13.38 9.91
N LEU A 444 6.70 13.49 8.79
CA LEU A 444 5.86 12.43 8.27
C LEU A 444 6.76 11.41 7.58
N THR A 445 7.26 10.46 8.38
CA THR A 445 8.13 9.36 7.93
C THR A 445 7.49 8.02 8.27
N VAL A 446 8.00 6.92 7.69
CA VAL A 446 7.43 5.59 7.90
C VAL A 446 7.42 5.19 9.38
N ARG A 447 8.46 5.62 10.12
CA ARG A 447 8.64 5.36 11.55
C ARG A 447 7.77 6.23 12.45
N ASN A 448 7.36 7.41 11.98
CA ASN A 448 6.63 8.36 12.82
C ASN A 448 5.11 8.18 12.72
N ARG A 449 4.54 7.47 13.70
CA ARG A 449 3.12 7.09 13.69
C ARG A 449 2.18 8.29 13.84
N GLU A 450 2.53 9.27 14.68
CA GLU A 450 1.62 10.38 15.01
C GLU A 450 1.28 11.25 13.78
N PRO A 451 2.26 11.77 13.00
CA PRO A 451 2.02 12.44 11.73
C PRO A 451 1.22 11.61 10.72
N ARG A 452 1.48 10.30 10.64
CA ARG A 452 0.75 9.40 9.75
C ARG A 452 -0.71 9.28 10.15
N GLU A 453 -1.00 9.13 11.44
CA GLU A 453 -2.38 9.10 11.94
C GLU A 453 -3.08 10.45 11.78
N ALA A 454 -2.36 11.57 11.90
CA ALA A 454 -2.90 12.90 11.63
C ALA A 454 -3.33 13.05 10.15
N LEU A 455 -2.51 12.60 9.20
CA LEU A 455 -2.87 12.58 7.78
C LEU A 455 -4.06 11.66 7.53
N LYS A 456 -4.03 10.43 8.05
CA LYS A 456 -5.14 9.47 7.91
C LYS A 456 -6.45 10.02 8.45
N LYS A 457 -6.40 10.73 9.59
CA LYS A 457 -7.57 11.37 10.18
C LYS A 457 -8.15 12.41 9.24
N LEU A 458 -7.34 13.31 8.68
CA LEU A 458 -7.82 14.31 7.71
C LEU A 458 -8.46 13.66 6.48
N VAL A 459 -7.86 12.59 5.96
CA VAL A 459 -8.41 11.84 4.83
C VAL A 459 -9.76 11.20 5.19
N ARG A 460 -9.85 10.52 6.34
CA ARG A 460 -11.07 9.86 6.82
C ARG A 460 -12.19 10.85 7.16
N ASP A 461 -11.86 11.96 7.81
CA ASP A 461 -12.81 13.03 8.14
C ASP A 461 -13.47 13.56 6.86
N PHE A 462 -12.71 13.67 5.75
CA PHE A 462 -13.28 14.06 4.47
C PHE A 462 -14.05 12.92 3.81
N VAL A 463 -13.47 11.73 3.66
CA VAL A 463 -14.05 10.61 2.90
C VAL A 463 -15.30 10.05 3.57
N GLY A 464 -15.33 9.98 4.90
CA GLY A 464 -16.39 9.38 5.70
C GLY A 464 -16.27 7.87 5.87
N GLU A 465 -17.25 7.28 6.57
CA GLU A 465 -17.35 5.84 6.75
C GLU A 465 -17.75 5.14 5.45
N PRO A 466 -17.34 3.87 5.22
CA PRO A 466 -17.78 3.10 4.07
C PRO A 466 -19.30 2.92 4.10
N ALA A 467 -19.97 3.31 3.02
CA ALA A 467 -21.29 2.76 2.72
C ALA A 467 -21.12 1.24 2.52
N LEU A 468 -21.89 0.46 3.27
CA LEU A 468 -21.76 -1.01 3.36
C LEU A 468 -21.55 -1.65 1.97
N PRO A 469 -20.57 -2.57 1.84
CA PRO A 469 -20.24 -3.18 0.56
C PRO A 469 -21.43 -3.97 0.02
N MET A 470 -21.77 -3.67 -1.22
CA MET A 470 -22.75 -4.39 -2.02
C MET A 470 -22.13 -5.75 -2.47
N PRO A 471 -22.63 -6.93 -2.03
CA PRO A 471 -22.10 -8.25 -2.44
C PRO A 471 -22.40 -8.63 -3.91
N PRO A 472 -21.46 -9.14 -4.72
CA PRO A 472 -21.56 -9.05 -6.18
C PRO A 472 -22.68 -9.82 -6.91
N ASP A 473 -23.32 -10.86 -6.35
CA ASP A 473 -23.93 -11.89 -7.22
C ASP A 473 -25.33 -12.45 -6.82
N ALA A 474 -26.25 -11.63 -6.30
CA ALA A 474 -27.65 -12.07 -6.13
C ALA A 474 -28.68 -10.95 -6.31
N GLY A 475 -29.16 -10.76 -7.56
CA GLY A 475 -30.36 -9.98 -7.92
C GLY A 475 -30.24 -8.45 -7.84
N ASP A 476 -30.37 -7.77 -8.99
CA ASP A 476 -30.26 -6.30 -9.12
C ASP A 476 -31.60 -5.57 -8.92
N THR A 477 -32.39 -5.96 -7.91
CA THR A 477 -33.66 -5.27 -7.58
C THR A 477 -33.56 -4.54 -6.25
N VAL A 478 -33.95 -3.27 -6.20
CA VAL A 478 -34.10 -2.49 -4.97
C VAL A 478 -35.59 -2.22 -4.69
N ILE A 479 -35.99 -2.22 -3.43
CA ILE A 479 -37.31 -1.73 -3.02
C ILE A 479 -37.18 -0.25 -2.68
N ALA A 480 -37.79 0.61 -3.47
CA ALA A 480 -37.97 2.03 -3.12
C ALA A 480 -39.23 2.15 -2.26
N LEU A 481 -39.10 2.62 -1.03
CA LEU A 481 -40.23 2.85 -0.12
C LEU A 481 -40.48 4.35 -0.01
N ASP A 482 -41.65 4.80 -0.48
CA ASP A 482 -42.07 6.18 -0.30
C ASP A 482 -42.26 6.50 1.19
N VAL A 483 -41.52 7.50 1.66
CA VAL A 483 -41.54 7.98 3.05
C VAL A 483 -42.08 9.41 3.18
N SER A 484 -42.86 9.85 2.20
CA SER A 484 -43.60 11.09 2.22
C SER A 484 -44.63 11.14 3.36
N ALA A 485 -45.07 12.36 3.70
CA ALA A 485 -46.06 12.57 4.76
C ALA A 485 -47.40 11.86 4.50
N SER A 486 -47.79 11.64 3.25
CA SER A 486 -49.04 10.94 2.91
C SER A 486 -48.96 9.43 3.17
N MET A 487 -47.76 8.86 3.18
CA MET A 487 -47.50 7.46 3.57
C MET A 487 -47.46 7.24 5.10
N SER A 488 -47.55 8.29 5.91
CA SER A 488 -47.38 8.21 7.38
C SER A 488 -48.26 7.16 8.07
N GLY A 489 -49.52 7.02 7.65
CA GLY A 489 -50.43 6.00 8.20
C GLY A 489 -50.01 4.56 7.88
N ALA A 490 -49.40 4.34 6.71
CA ALA A 490 -48.98 3.02 6.26
C ALA A 490 -47.60 2.62 6.81
N LEU A 491 -46.67 3.58 6.95
CA LEU A 491 -45.31 3.33 7.44
C LEU A 491 -45.28 2.72 8.85
N GLY A 492 -46.23 3.07 9.72
CA GLY A 492 -46.31 2.49 11.06
C GLY A 492 -46.96 1.09 11.11
N SER A 493 -47.57 0.61 10.01
CA SER A 493 -48.43 -0.57 10.05
C SER A 493 -47.63 -1.87 9.98
N PRO A 494 -47.92 -2.86 10.85
CA PRO A 494 -47.38 -4.21 10.73
C PRO A 494 -47.65 -4.85 9.36
N LEU A 495 -48.79 -4.50 8.73
CA LEU A 495 -49.16 -5.00 7.41
C LEU A 495 -48.18 -4.57 6.31
N LEU A 496 -47.59 -3.37 6.42
CA LEU A 496 -46.57 -2.93 5.49
C LEU A 496 -45.26 -3.69 5.70
N ILE A 497 -44.89 -3.99 6.95
CA ILE A 497 -43.70 -4.79 7.25
C ILE A 497 -43.85 -6.20 6.69
N ASP A 498 -45.01 -6.82 6.87
CA ASP A 498 -45.32 -8.14 6.30
C ASP A 498 -45.29 -8.12 4.77
N LEU A 499 -45.82 -7.05 4.17
CA LEU A 499 -45.81 -6.85 2.72
C LEU A 499 -44.40 -6.70 2.16
N LEU A 500 -43.57 -5.86 2.77
CA LEU A 500 -42.16 -5.72 2.39
C LEU A 500 -41.38 -7.02 2.64
N GLY A 501 -41.72 -7.76 3.70
CA GLY A 501 -41.21 -9.10 3.96
C GLY A 501 -41.56 -10.09 2.85
N ALA A 502 -42.78 -10.06 2.31
CA ALA A 502 -43.14 -10.89 1.17
C ALA A 502 -42.32 -10.54 -0.10
N LEU A 503 -42.01 -9.25 -0.29
CA LEU A 503 -41.19 -8.77 -1.41
C LEU A 503 -39.70 -9.16 -1.27
N THR A 504 -39.20 -9.38 -0.04
CA THR A 504 -37.82 -9.91 0.14
C THR A 504 -37.63 -11.28 -0.50
N GLY A 505 -38.69 -12.10 -0.55
CA GLY A 505 -38.67 -13.41 -1.19
C GLY A 505 -38.47 -13.37 -2.71
N GLU A 506 -38.68 -12.21 -3.35
CA GLU A 506 -38.62 -12.02 -4.80
C GLU A 506 -37.31 -11.41 -5.34
N ARG A 507 -36.20 -11.52 -4.60
CA ARG A 507 -34.83 -11.07 -5.00
C ARG A 507 -34.54 -9.56 -4.84
N ALA A 508 -35.27 -8.85 -3.96
CA ALA A 508 -34.89 -7.50 -3.58
C ALA A 508 -33.68 -7.50 -2.63
N ARG A 509 -32.65 -6.72 -2.96
CA ARG A 509 -31.35 -6.71 -2.28
C ARG A 509 -31.18 -5.57 -1.28
N ALA A 510 -31.91 -4.49 -1.48
CA ALA A 510 -31.84 -3.32 -0.64
C ALA A 510 -33.21 -2.64 -0.53
N LEU A 511 -33.37 -1.90 0.55
CA LEU A 511 -34.47 -0.98 0.79
C LEU A 511 -33.93 0.44 0.68
N ALA A 512 -34.59 1.26 -0.12
CA ALA A 512 -34.28 2.67 -0.29
C ALA A 512 -35.48 3.51 0.14
N PRO A 513 -35.45 4.16 1.31
CA PRO A 513 -36.44 5.18 1.66
C PRO A 513 -36.29 6.36 0.71
N VAL A 514 -37.38 6.71 0.02
CA VAL A 514 -37.40 7.78 -0.98
C VAL A 514 -38.46 8.83 -0.66
N ASP A 515 -38.12 10.09 -0.86
CA ASP A 515 -39.08 11.19 -0.99
C ASP A 515 -38.74 12.02 -2.23
N PHE A 516 -38.30 13.27 -2.13
CA PHE A 516 -37.71 13.98 -3.27
C PHE A 516 -36.24 13.59 -3.53
N GLU A 517 -35.64 12.81 -2.64
CA GLU A 517 -34.29 12.26 -2.77
C GLU A 517 -34.24 10.81 -2.25
N VAL A 518 -33.19 10.06 -2.65
CA VAL A 518 -32.88 8.76 -2.05
C VAL A 518 -32.20 9.00 -0.70
N ARG A 519 -32.89 8.74 0.42
CA ARG A 519 -32.38 9.05 1.77
C ARG A 519 -31.22 8.15 2.18
N ALA A 520 -31.34 6.88 1.86
CA ALA A 520 -30.32 5.86 2.09
C ALA A 520 -30.63 4.64 1.22
N ILE A 521 -29.63 3.79 1.00
CA ILE A 521 -29.80 2.44 0.46
C ILE A 521 -29.32 1.49 1.55
N LEU A 522 -30.22 0.65 2.05
CA LEU A 522 -30.00 -0.14 3.25
C LEU A 522 -30.22 -1.62 2.98
N PRO A 523 -29.49 -2.52 3.66
CA PRO A 523 -29.77 -3.95 3.57
C PRO A 523 -31.20 -4.29 4.03
N MET A 524 -31.84 -5.27 3.40
CA MET A 524 -33.22 -5.65 3.71
C MET A 524 -33.41 -6.08 5.17
N GLU A 525 -32.36 -6.58 5.85
CA GLU A 525 -32.39 -6.99 7.25
C GLU A 525 -32.68 -5.80 8.19
N ARG A 526 -32.39 -4.57 7.75
CA ARG A 526 -32.64 -3.34 8.51
C ARG A 526 -34.00 -2.73 8.23
N MET A 527 -34.82 -3.35 7.38
CA MET A 527 -36.13 -2.85 6.98
C MET A 527 -37.03 -2.45 8.18
N ALA A 528 -37.13 -3.30 9.20
CA ALA A 528 -37.96 -3.02 10.36
C ALA A 528 -37.47 -1.82 11.20
N GLU A 529 -36.16 -1.57 11.22
CA GLU A 529 -35.57 -0.41 11.89
C GLU A 529 -35.87 0.88 11.13
N VAL A 530 -35.72 0.83 9.81
CA VAL A 530 -35.94 1.96 8.91
C VAL A 530 -37.38 2.42 8.95
N VAL A 531 -38.31 1.49 8.74
CA VAL A 531 -39.76 1.77 8.75
C VAL A 531 -40.19 2.44 10.06
N ARG A 532 -39.54 2.12 11.19
CA ARG A 532 -39.84 2.71 12.50
C ARG A 532 -39.13 4.05 12.79
N SER A 533 -38.03 4.34 12.11
CA SER A 533 -37.15 5.48 12.43
C SER A 533 -37.22 6.62 11.41
N VAL A 534 -37.89 6.41 10.27
CA VAL A 534 -37.95 7.42 9.22
C VAL A 534 -38.78 8.63 9.66
N GLN A 535 -38.16 9.80 9.57
CA GLN A 535 -38.84 11.08 9.66
C GLN A 535 -39.50 11.42 8.33
N HIS A 536 -40.78 11.78 8.36
CA HIS A 536 -41.58 12.06 7.17
C HIS A 536 -40.97 13.17 6.29
N GLY A 537 -40.87 12.89 4.99
CA GLY A 537 -40.44 13.84 3.96
C GLY A 537 -41.48 14.93 3.68
N ARG A 538 -41.05 16.03 3.06
CA ARG A 538 -41.92 17.20 2.73
C ARG A 538 -42.52 17.16 1.32
N SER A 539 -42.10 16.24 0.45
CA SER A 539 -42.47 16.20 -0.97
C SER A 539 -42.68 14.75 -1.44
N THR A 540 -43.47 14.57 -2.50
CA THR A 540 -43.87 13.28 -3.10
C THR A 540 -43.41 13.15 -4.55
N ASP A 541 -42.45 13.95 -5.04
CA ASP A 541 -41.92 13.80 -6.40
C ASP A 541 -40.86 12.69 -6.43
N LEU A 542 -41.27 11.51 -6.89
CA LEU A 542 -40.45 10.30 -6.87
C LEU A 542 -39.69 10.09 -8.18
N THR A 543 -39.80 10.98 -9.16
CA THR A 543 -39.21 10.78 -10.51
C THR A 543 -37.68 10.69 -10.46
N GLU A 544 -37.02 11.74 -9.96
CA GLU A 544 -35.56 11.83 -9.90
C GLU A 544 -34.94 10.77 -8.96
N PRO A 545 -35.50 10.47 -7.78
CA PRO A 545 -35.02 9.39 -6.92
C PRO A 545 -35.13 8.00 -7.54
N VAL A 546 -36.24 7.70 -8.24
CA VAL A 546 -36.40 6.42 -8.92
C VAL A 546 -35.42 6.29 -10.09
N ASP A 547 -35.19 7.37 -10.85
CA ASP A 547 -34.19 7.40 -11.91
C ASP A 547 -32.77 7.18 -11.35
N ASP A 548 -32.41 7.81 -10.22
CA ASP A 548 -31.12 7.59 -9.54
C ASP A 548 -30.95 6.13 -9.08
N LEU A 549 -32.02 5.48 -8.62
CA LEU A 549 -32.00 4.06 -8.29
C LEU A 549 -31.86 3.18 -9.55
N LEU A 550 -32.52 3.50 -10.65
CA LEU A 550 -32.39 2.76 -11.92
C LEU A 550 -31.01 2.92 -12.59
N LEU A 551 -30.20 3.92 -12.21
CA LEU A 551 -28.79 4.00 -12.59
C LEU A 551 -27.92 2.96 -11.86
N ARG A 552 -28.39 2.45 -10.70
CA ARG A 552 -27.64 1.58 -9.79
C ARG A 552 -28.18 0.15 -9.74
N PHE A 553 -29.45 -0.05 -10.10
CA PHE A 553 -30.16 -1.32 -10.05
C PHE A 553 -30.87 -1.59 -11.38
N GLU A 554 -30.97 -2.87 -11.78
CA GLU A 554 -31.65 -3.30 -13.01
C GLU A 554 -33.17 -3.05 -12.94
N SER A 555 -33.75 -3.14 -11.74
CA SER A 555 -35.14 -2.78 -11.51
C SER A 555 -35.39 -2.21 -10.12
N VAL A 556 -36.45 -1.41 -10.02
CA VAL A 556 -36.95 -0.82 -8.78
C VAL A 556 -38.36 -1.35 -8.53
N ILE A 557 -38.60 -1.90 -7.35
CA ILE A 557 -39.95 -2.14 -6.83
C ILE A 557 -40.31 -0.93 -5.98
N LEU A 558 -41.16 -0.05 -6.50
CA LEU A 558 -41.63 1.12 -5.77
C LEU A 558 -42.89 0.78 -4.96
N VAL A 559 -42.86 1.12 -3.68
CA VAL A 559 -43.97 1.01 -2.73
C VAL A 559 -44.40 2.43 -2.37
N THR A 560 -45.56 2.86 -2.86
CA THR A 560 -46.02 4.26 -2.79
C THR A 560 -47.53 4.35 -2.69
N ASP A 561 -48.08 5.49 -2.26
CA ASP A 561 -49.51 5.78 -2.39
C ASP A 561 -49.87 6.31 -3.80
N GLU A 562 -51.13 6.70 -3.98
CA GLU A 562 -51.64 7.29 -5.23
C GLU A 562 -50.94 8.61 -5.58
N GLY A 563 -50.52 9.40 -4.59
CA GLY A 563 -49.84 10.69 -4.79
C GLY A 563 -48.45 10.52 -5.37
N GLY A 564 -47.64 9.64 -4.77
CA GLY A 564 -46.31 9.31 -5.31
C GLY A 564 -46.38 8.60 -6.66
N LEU A 565 -47.39 7.74 -6.90
CA LEU A 565 -47.57 7.10 -8.20
C LEU A 565 -47.88 8.10 -9.32
N LYS A 566 -48.69 9.13 -9.04
CA LYS A 566 -48.99 10.21 -10.00
C LYS A 566 -47.78 11.12 -10.30
N SER A 567 -46.77 11.10 -9.44
CA SER A 567 -45.55 11.90 -9.65
C SER A 567 -44.65 11.32 -10.75
N LEU A 568 -44.71 10.01 -10.99
CA LEU A 568 -43.91 9.34 -12.02
C LEU A 568 -44.38 9.77 -13.42
N LYS A 569 -43.49 10.43 -14.17
CA LYS A 569 -43.73 10.85 -15.56
C LYS A 569 -43.60 9.65 -16.51
N ASP A 570 -44.60 9.41 -17.37
CA ASP A 570 -44.63 8.54 -18.59
C ASP A 570 -43.72 7.28 -18.65
N GLY A 571 -43.37 6.71 -17.49
CA GLY A 571 -42.55 5.51 -17.37
C GLY A 571 -43.40 4.27 -17.60
N THR A 572 -42.84 3.27 -18.29
CA THR A 572 -43.48 1.95 -18.38
C THR A 572 -43.23 1.21 -17.06
N PHE A 573 -44.21 1.25 -16.16
CA PHE A 573 -44.21 0.45 -14.94
C PHE A 573 -45.34 -0.58 -14.97
N SER A 574 -45.12 -1.72 -14.31
CA SER A 574 -46.15 -2.73 -14.10
C SER A 574 -46.60 -2.75 -12.66
N THR A 575 -47.89 -2.55 -12.42
CA THR A 575 -48.46 -2.70 -11.08
C THR A 575 -48.45 -4.17 -10.70
N LEU A 576 -47.67 -4.52 -9.67
CA LEU A 576 -47.62 -5.88 -9.12
C LEU A 576 -48.87 -6.14 -8.27
N CYS A 577 -49.18 -5.21 -7.36
CA CYS A 577 -50.42 -5.24 -6.60
C CYS A 577 -50.75 -3.89 -5.96
N VAL A 578 -52.00 -3.75 -5.54
CA VAL A 578 -52.47 -2.66 -4.68
C VAL A 578 -53.02 -3.28 -3.39
N ARG A 579 -52.75 -2.64 -2.25
CA ARG A 579 -53.20 -3.06 -0.92
C ARG A 579 -53.72 -1.85 -0.16
N GLU A 580 -54.78 -2.06 0.61
CA GLU A 580 -55.25 -1.06 1.57
C GLU A 580 -54.57 -1.32 2.92
N ILE A 581 -53.81 -0.33 3.41
CA ILE A 581 -53.08 -0.39 4.68
C ILE A 581 -53.45 0.84 5.49
N GLU A 582 -54.11 0.65 6.63
CA GLU A 582 -54.59 1.75 7.50
C GLU A 582 -55.40 2.82 6.74
N GLY A 583 -56.22 2.40 5.78
CA GLY A 583 -57.05 3.29 4.96
C GLY A 583 -56.29 4.03 3.84
N ILE A 584 -55.01 3.71 3.62
CA ILE A 584 -54.18 4.23 2.51
C ILE A 584 -54.06 3.14 1.45
N SER A 585 -54.34 3.51 0.19
CA SER A 585 -54.14 2.64 -0.97
C SER A 585 -52.68 2.63 -1.38
N VAL A 586 -51.92 1.63 -0.90
CA VAL A 586 -50.51 1.41 -1.21
C VAL A 586 -50.39 0.59 -2.50
N SER A 587 -49.76 1.19 -3.51
CA SER A 587 -49.42 0.55 -4.78
C SER A 587 -47.99 0.03 -4.74
N ILE A 588 -47.82 -1.19 -5.23
CA ILE A 588 -46.51 -1.80 -5.49
C ILE A 588 -46.35 -1.90 -6.99
N VAL A 589 -45.37 -1.18 -7.53
CA VAL A 589 -45.11 -1.14 -8.96
C VAL A 589 -43.66 -1.55 -9.23
N LYS A 590 -43.46 -2.31 -10.31
CA LYS A 590 -42.13 -2.65 -10.79
C LYS A 590 -41.76 -1.74 -11.96
N ILE A 591 -40.57 -1.16 -11.87
CA ILE A 591 -40.00 -0.27 -12.85
C ILE A 591 -38.68 -0.90 -13.30
N SER A 592 -38.52 -1.08 -14.61
CA SER A 592 -37.30 -1.61 -15.23
C SER A 592 -36.94 -0.74 -16.41
N HIS A 593 -35.66 -0.70 -16.78
CA HIS A 593 -35.27 -0.11 -18.06
C HIS A 593 -36.04 -0.76 -19.21
N ALA A 594 -36.65 0.05 -20.07
CA ALA A 594 -37.16 -0.43 -21.35
C ALA A 594 -35.97 -0.94 -22.17
N ARG A 595 -35.76 -2.26 -22.19
CA ARG A 595 -34.71 -2.87 -23.03
C ARG A 595 -35.03 -2.60 -24.50
N GLY A 596 -34.46 -1.54 -25.05
CA GLY A 596 -34.36 -1.31 -26.49
C GLY A 596 -34.52 0.15 -26.88
N SER A 597 -33.39 0.84 -27.12
CA SER A 597 -33.10 1.70 -28.29
C SER A 597 -31.96 2.68 -27.99
N ALA A 598 -30.70 2.21 -28.04
CA ALA A 598 -29.52 3.01 -28.44
C ALA A 598 -28.25 2.15 -28.36
N LYS A 599 -28.02 1.32 -29.37
CA LYS A 599 -26.67 1.10 -29.89
C LYS A 599 -26.48 2.13 -31.01
N PHE A 600 -25.65 3.15 -30.82
CA PHE A 600 -24.99 3.99 -31.84
C PHE A 600 -23.98 4.88 -31.07
N HIS A 601 -22.77 5.18 -31.53
CA HIS A 601 -22.32 5.38 -32.91
C HIS A 601 -20.85 4.93 -33.12
N GLU A 602 -20.66 4.05 -34.11
CA GLU A 602 -19.57 4.20 -35.08
C GLU A 602 -19.80 5.51 -35.85
N SER A 603 -18.73 6.28 -36.04
CA SER A 603 -18.68 7.41 -36.97
C SER A 603 -17.54 7.16 -37.96
N SER A 604 -17.89 6.57 -39.09
CA SER A 604 -17.14 6.69 -40.33
C SER A 604 -17.99 7.49 -41.30
N GLU A 605 -17.63 8.74 -41.57
CA GLU A 605 -17.96 9.39 -42.83
C GLU A 605 -16.72 10.12 -43.38
N THR A 606 -16.25 9.52 -44.46
CA THR A 606 -15.46 10.03 -45.57
C THR A 606 -15.75 11.48 -45.95
N MET A 607 -14.67 12.26 -46.14
CA MET A 607 -14.62 13.29 -47.18
C MET A 607 -13.52 12.97 -48.18
N ALA A 608 -13.91 12.96 -49.45
CA ALA A 608 -13.09 12.73 -50.61
C ALA A 608 -12.18 13.94 -50.92
N GLY A 609 -10.97 13.64 -51.40
CA GLY A 609 -10.06 14.60 -52.02
C GLY A 609 -9.06 13.84 -52.89
N ALA A 610 -9.32 13.79 -54.19
CA ALA A 610 -8.50 13.12 -55.19
C ALA A 610 -7.20 13.89 -55.48
N THR A 611 -6.08 13.17 -55.69
CA THR A 611 -5.18 13.32 -56.85
C THR A 611 -4.06 12.26 -56.84
N SER A 612 -4.12 11.35 -57.83
CA SER A 612 -3.03 10.95 -58.74
C SER A 612 -1.56 11.13 -58.29
N SER A 613 -0.81 10.03 -58.18
CA SER A 613 0.26 9.69 -59.15
C SER A 613 0.99 8.38 -58.79
N ASP A 614 1.05 7.48 -59.78
CA ASP A 614 2.04 6.45 -60.10
C ASP A 614 3.22 6.17 -59.15
N ALA A 615 3.42 4.88 -58.81
CA ALA A 615 4.66 4.15 -59.11
C ALA A 615 4.55 2.64 -58.82
N THR A 616 4.65 1.90 -59.92
CA THR A 616 4.73 0.47 -60.22
C THR A 616 5.96 -0.26 -59.59
N ILE A 617 5.72 -1.38 -58.85
CA ILE A 617 6.39 -2.73 -58.91
C ILE A 617 7.90 -2.84 -58.49
N PRO A 618 8.48 -4.02 -58.08
CA PRO A 618 7.97 -5.36 -57.69
C PRO A 618 8.51 -5.94 -56.35
N CYS A 619 7.77 -6.94 -55.87
CA CYS A 619 8.19 -8.33 -55.54
C CYS A 619 9.69 -8.68 -55.46
N GLY A 620 10.11 -9.28 -54.34
CA GLY A 620 11.34 -10.05 -54.21
C GLY A 620 11.33 -10.94 -52.95
N ARG A 621 11.12 -12.24 -53.15
CA ARG A 621 11.47 -13.32 -52.20
C ARG A 621 12.97 -13.60 -52.31
N GLU A 622 13.63 -13.93 -51.19
CA GLU A 622 14.65 -14.99 -50.98
C GLU A 622 15.36 -14.72 -49.64
N GLN A 623 15.23 -15.58 -48.63
CA GLN A 623 16.10 -16.73 -48.31
C GLN A 623 17.54 -16.41 -47.86
N ASN A 624 17.78 -16.73 -46.58
CA ASN A 624 18.94 -17.46 -46.02
C ASN A 624 20.37 -16.87 -46.00
N ARG A 625 20.98 -17.10 -44.82
CA ARG A 625 22.41 -17.03 -44.40
C ARG A 625 22.91 -15.61 -44.11
N GLU A 626 23.59 -15.32 -42.99
CA GLU A 626 24.46 -16.13 -42.11
C GLU A 626 24.05 -16.12 -40.63
#